data_AF-J0HCL2-F1
#
_entry.id   AF-J0HCL2-F1
#
_cell.length_a   1.000
_cell.length_b   1.000
_cell.length_c   1.000
_cell.angle_alpha   90.00
_cell.angle_beta   90.00
_cell.angle_gamma   90.00
#
_symmetry.space_group_name_H-M   'P 1'
#
loop_
_entity.id
_entity.type
_entity.pdbx_description
1 polymer ?
#
loop_
_entity_poly.entity_id
_entity_poly.type
_entity_poly.pdbx_seq_one_letter_code
_entity_poly.pdbx_strand_id
1 'polypeptide(L)'
;MLDLESAKGRNIAQTIEDFMSLDLTGVGLIGKIYQALQARQPGPACMAGAQIICDRVREHRGPVIIATGFPEGAGVPETDGPVGAALLARALFLGLGVETIILTDNDWFEMTIGTCRGAGLAPLPFPDDGIIKPVDFVRPVYIRTVPKDTSGCQAITNALLDVTRPSLVIAIERPGRNDRDLYHGLGGRPLDGMVADLDQFFLRAKAAKIPFLAIGDGGNELGMGVIGEELKSFSPKAKDSGHPGRGGVAAATAADHLIVSNVSNWGATGLIAALSALLEKPSIFHDGDLERRCIEQCVSFGGVDGMFMGPEPAVDGISAAEWAGLVTTLRNTLERLAGRVTGWKGDSGDWRQLT
;
A
#
# COMPACT_ATOMS: atom_id res chain seq x y z
N MET A 1 -4.28 17.21 -15.90
CA MET A 1 -3.32 16.34 -15.20
C MET A 1 -2.09 17.18 -14.99
N LEU A 2 -1.58 17.17 -13.77
CA LEU A 2 -0.41 17.96 -13.37
C LEU A 2 0.78 17.69 -14.30
N ASP A 3 1.39 18.73 -14.84
CA ASP A 3 2.65 18.62 -15.58
C ASP A 3 3.80 18.35 -14.62
N LEU A 4 4.34 17.13 -14.67
CA LEU A 4 5.42 16.66 -13.80
C LEU A 4 6.77 17.30 -14.13
N GLU A 5 6.95 17.81 -15.35
CA GLU A 5 8.15 18.54 -15.78
C GLU A 5 8.08 20.03 -15.42
N SER A 6 6.94 20.50 -14.90
CA SER A 6 6.86 21.84 -14.32
C SER A 6 7.59 21.91 -12.97
N ALA A 7 8.07 23.10 -12.59
CA ALA A 7 8.65 23.31 -11.26
C ALA A 7 7.66 22.94 -10.14
N LYS A 8 6.37 23.22 -10.35
CA LYS A 8 5.29 22.85 -9.43
C LYS A 8 5.16 21.32 -9.32
N GLY A 9 5.14 20.63 -10.45
CA GLY A 9 5.05 19.17 -10.52
C GLY A 9 6.20 18.48 -9.78
N ARG A 10 7.44 18.89 -10.08
CA ARG A 10 8.63 18.39 -9.38
C ARG A 10 8.59 18.64 -7.87
N ASN A 11 8.21 19.84 -7.45
CA ASN A 11 8.15 20.18 -6.03
C ASN A 11 7.10 19.34 -5.28
N ILE A 12 5.93 19.12 -5.89
CA ILE A 12 4.88 18.26 -5.32
C ILE A 12 5.38 16.81 -5.21
N ALA A 13 5.94 16.27 -6.29
CA ALA A 13 6.44 14.90 -6.30
C ALA A 13 7.54 14.69 -5.25
N GLN A 14 8.52 15.59 -5.19
CA GLN A 14 9.60 15.53 -4.20
C GLN A 14 9.06 15.64 -2.77
N THR A 15 8.11 16.55 -2.53
CA THR A 15 7.50 16.69 -1.19
C THR A 15 6.84 15.39 -0.75
N ILE A 16 6.14 14.69 -1.66
CA ILE A 16 5.51 13.41 -1.31
C ILE A 16 6.59 12.40 -0.89
N GLU A 17 7.66 12.23 -1.68
CA GLU A 17 8.77 11.31 -1.35
C GLU A 17 9.49 11.67 -0.04
N ASP A 18 9.69 12.96 0.22
CA ASP A 18 10.30 13.44 1.47
C ASP A 18 9.45 13.04 2.67
N PHE A 19 8.11 13.16 2.56
CA PHE A 19 7.21 12.68 3.61
C PHE A 19 7.27 11.16 3.76
N MET A 20 7.32 10.40 2.66
CA MET A 20 7.37 8.93 2.71
C MET A 20 8.63 8.41 3.40
N SER A 21 9.72 9.16 3.33
CA SER A 21 11.04 8.81 3.84
C SER A 21 11.38 9.41 5.20
N LEU A 22 10.43 10.05 5.89
CA LEU A 22 10.58 10.46 7.28
C LEU A 22 10.69 9.22 8.18
N ASP A 23 11.76 9.15 8.99
CA ASP A 23 11.97 8.06 9.96
C ASP A 23 11.15 8.31 11.24
N LEU A 24 9.84 8.12 11.15
CA LEU A 24 8.87 8.33 12.22
C LEU A 24 9.01 7.27 13.32
N THR A 25 9.30 6.02 12.94
CA THR A 25 9.50 4.91 13.88
C THR A 25 10.86 4.96 14.60
N GLY A 26 11.81 5.76 14.09
CA GLY A 26 13.14 5.93 14.68
C GLY A 26 14.07 4.71 14.49
N VAL A 27 13.74 3.82 13.56
CA VAL A 27 14.51 2.60 13.28
C VAL A 27 15.82 2.91 12.53
N GLY A 28 15.86 4.03 11.79
CA GLY A 28 17.07 4.49 11.08
C GLY A 28 17.35 3.76 9.77
N LEU A 29 16.38 3.01 9.23
CA LEU A 29 16.58 2.16 8.05
C LEU A 29 16.03 2.78 6.76
N ILE A 30 14.95 3.56 6.83
CA ILE A 30 14.22 4.05 5.64
C ILE A 30 15.12 4.84 4.69
N GLY A 31 16.05 5.66 5.19
CA GLY A 31 16.98 6.39 4.33
C GLY A 31 17.86 5.48 3.45
N LYS A 32 18.29 4.32 3.97
CA LYS A 32 19.09 3.35 3.20
C LYS A 32 18.23 2.59 2.19
N ILE A 33 17.00 2.24 2.58
CA ILE A 33 16.02 1.59 1.70
C ILE A 33 15.66 2.50 0.54
N TYR A 34 15.38 3.78 0.81
CA TYR A 34 15.09 4.77 -0.21
C TYR A 34 16.28 4.99 -1.17
N GLN A 35 17.51 5.04 -0.65
CA GLN A 35 18.71 5.11 -1.50
C GLN A 35 18.87 3.88 -2.40
N ALA A 36 18.61 2.67 -1.86
CA ALA A 36 18.62 1.45 -2.64
C ALA A 36 17.55 1.47 -3.74
N LEU A 37 16.34 1.95 -3.42
CA LEU A 37 15.27 2.14 -4.41
C LEU A 37 15.72 3.11 -5.50
N GLN A 38 16.25 4.28 -5.15
CA GLN A 38 16.69 5.28 -6.13
C GLN A 38 17.81 4.78 -7.05
N ALA A 39 18.64 3.84 -6.60
CA ALA A 39 19.66 3.22 -7.46
C ALA A 39 19.06 2.25 -8.51
N ARG A 40 17.92 1.62 -8.21
CA ARG A 40 17.24 0.63 -9.07
C ARG A 40 16.10 1.21 -9.89
N GLN A 41 15.38 2.16 -9.32
CA GLN A 41 14.20 2.83 -9.84
C GLN A 41 14.30 4.33 -9.51
N PRO A 42 15.09 5.10 -10.26
CA PRO A 42 15.26 6.53 -10.02
C PRO A 42 13.97 7.32 -10.22
N GLY A 43 13.79 8.36 -9.40
CA GLY A 43 12.67 9.30 -9.51
C GLY A 43 11.58 9.08 -8.46
N PRO A 44 10.52 9.90 -8.49
CA PRO A 44 9.47 9.88 -7.47
C PRO A 44 8.56 8.67 -7.63
N ALA A 45 8.74 7.67 -6.79
CA ALA A 45 8.05 6.39 -6.82
C ALA A 45 6.52 6.54 -6.70
N CYS A 46 6.03 7.40 -5.81
CA CYS A 46 4.58 7.60 -5.64
C CYS A 46 3.95 8.21 -6.89
N MET A 47 4.62 9.19 -7.52
CA MET A 47 4.10 9.87 -8.71
C MET A 47 4.14 8.96 -9.94
N ALA A 48 5.23 8.21 -10.13
CA ALA A 48 5.32 7.21 -11.19
C ALA A 48 4.25 6.10 -11.00
N GLY A 49 4.04 5.64 -9.77
CA GLY A 49 2.97 4.69 -9.44
C GLY A 49 1.58 5.23 -9.78
N ALA A 50 1.29 6.48 -9.43
CA ALA A 50 0.02 7.15 -9.77
C ALA A 50 -0.19 7.25 -11.29
N GLN A 51 0.87 7.55 -12.06
CA GLN A 51 0.82 7.60 -13.51
C GLN A 51 0.53 6.22 -14.12
N ILE A 52 1.23 5.18 -13.66
CA ILE A 52 0.97 3.79 -14.08
C ILE A 52 -0.49 3.42 -13.84
N ILE A 53 -1.03 3.71 -12.65
CA ILE A 53 -2.44 3.44 -12.34
C ILE A 53 -3.38 4.15 -13.30
N CYS A 54 -3.19 5.47 -13.51
CA CYS A 54 -4.05 6.26 -14.39
C CYS A 54 -4.03 5.76 -15.83
N ASP A 55 -2.87 5.40 -16.35
CA ASP A 55 -2.73 4.92 -17.73
C ASP A 55 -3.31 3.52 -17.88
N ARG A 56 -3.04 2.61 -16.94
CA ARG A 56 -3.54 1.24 -17.00
C ARG A 56 -5.05 1.14 -16.87
N VAL A 57 -5.66 1.90 -15.96
CA VAL A 57 -7.13 1.96 -15.83
C VAL A 57 -7.79 2.58 -17.06
N ARG A 58 -7.11 3.51 -17.74
CA ARG A 58 -7.59 4.09 -19.01
C ARG A 58 -7.50 3.11 -20.18
N GLU A 59 -6.40 2.36 -20.27
CA GLU A 59 -6.15 1.39 -21.34
C GLU A 59 -7.00 0.13 -21.21
N HIS A 60 -7.16 -0.36 -19.99
CA HIS A 60 -7.93 -1.57 -19.69
C HIS A 60 -8.82 -1.30 -18.49
N ARG A 61 -10.13 -1.36 -18.68
CA ARG A 61 -11.11 -1.00 -17.65
C ARG A 61 -11.57 -2.22 -16.84
N GLY A 62 -10.65 -2.82 -16.09
CA GLY A 62 -10.93 -3.85 -15.08
C GLY A 62 -10.82 -3.31 -13.65
N PRO A 63 -11.16 -4.12 -12.63
CA PRO A 63 -10.92 -3.73 -11.25
C PRO A 63 -9.42 -3.63 -10.95
N VAL A 64 -9.07 -2.93 -9.87
CA VAL A 64 -7.73 -3.01 -9.26
C VAL A 64 -7.79 -4.05 -8.14
N ILE A 65 -6.81 -4.96 -8.07
CA ILE A 65 -6.72 -5.90 -6.95
C ILE A 65 -5.61 -5.44 -6.01
N ILE A 66 -5.91 -5.28 -4.73
CA ILE A 66 -4.94 -4.90 -3.70
C ILE A 66 -4.81 -6.07 -2.72
N ALA A 67 -3.64 -6.71 -2.67
CA ALA A 67 -3.33 -7.72 -1.68
C ALA A 67 -2.64 -7.10 -0.47
N THR A 68 -3.06 -7.47 0.73
CA THR A 68 -2.52 -6.90 1.96
C THR A 68 -2.67 -7.82 3.16
N GLY A 69 -1.87 -7.53 4.19
CA GLY A 69 -1.93 -8.12 5.51
C GLY A 69 -0.66 -8.92 5.81
N PHE A 70 -0.14 -8.69 7.00
CA PHE A 70 1.05 -9.31 7.55
C PHE A 70 0.71 -9.97 8.90
N PRO A 71 1.13 -11.23 9.15
CA PRO A 71 0.85 -11.91 10.40
C PRO A 71 1.83 -11.51 11.50
N GLU A 72 1.28 -11.06 12.62
CA GLU A 72 1.98 -10.95 13.88
C GLU A 72 1.64 -12.06 14.87
N GLY A 73 2.60 -12.32 15.77
CA GLY A 73 2.49 -13.31 16.83
C GLY A 73 1.80 -14.61 16.39
N ALA A 74 0.61 -14.88 16.92
CA ALA A 74 -0.19 -16.07 16.64
C ALA A 74 -0.89 -16.09 15.26
N GLY A 75 -0.40 -15.33 14.28
CA GLY A 75 -1.02 -15.18 12.96
C GLY A 75 -2.11 -14.10 12.89
N VAL A 76 -2.14 -13.19 13.87
CA VAL A 76 -3.07 -12.07 13.95
C VAL A 76 -2.64 -11.01 12.94
N PRO A 77 -3.54 -10.43 12.14
CA PRO A 77 -3.14 -9.43 11.16
C PRO A 77 -2.73 -8.14 11.85
N GLU A 78 -1.67 -7.52 11.37
CA GLU A 78 -1.31 -6.17 11.82
C GLU A 78 -2.15 -5.07 11.14
N THR A 79 -2.03 -3.86 11.66
CA THR A 79 -2.69 -2.65 11.14
C THR A 79 -1.97 -2.03 9.94
N ASP A 80 -0.67 -2.31 9.77
CA ASP A 80 0.07 -1.84 8.59
C ASP A 80 -0.25 -2.67 7.35
N GLY A 81 -0.54 -1.98 6.25
CA GLY A 81 -1.12 -2.55 5.03
C GLY A 81 -2.62 -2.35 4.89
N PRO A 82 -3.48 -2.99 5.71
CA PRO A 82 -4.93 -2.97 5.53
C PRO A 82 -5.54 -1.58 5.51
N VAL A 83 -5.06 -0.66 6.35
CA VAL A 83 -5.56 0.73 6.42
C VAL A 83 -5.25 1.46 5.12
N GLY A 84 -4.01 1.37 4.63
CA GLY A 84 -3.55 1.93 3.37
C GLY A 84 -4.27 1.33 2.17
N ALA A 85 -4.49 0.01 2.17
CA ALA A 85 -5.24 -0.67 1.12
C ALA A 85 -6.70 -0.18 1.04
N ALA A 86 -7.38 -0.03 2.18
CA ALA A 86 -8.75 0.47 2.23
C ALA A 86 -8.85 1.94 1.79
N LEU A 87 -7.92 2.79 2.23
CA LEU A 87 -7.90 4.20 1.83
C LEU A 87 -7.51 4.38 0.35
N LEU A 88 -6.62 3.53 -0.17
CA LEU A 88 -6.28 3.51 -1.59
C LEU A 88 -7.47 3.05 -2.45
N ALA A 89 -8.19 2.01 -2.02
CA ALA A 89 -9.43 1.59 -2.69
C ALA A 89 -10.46 2.73 -2.77
N ARG A 90 -10.61 3.49 -1.69
CA ARG A 90 -11.44 4.71 -1.68
C ARG A 90 -10.93 5.76 -2.67
N ALA A 91 -9.62 6.01 -2.69
CA ALA A 91 -9.02 7.00 -3.59
C ALA A 91 -9.20 6.61 -5.06
N LEU A 92 -9.01 5.34 -5.40
CA LEU A 92 -9.22 4.80 -6.75
C LEU A 92 -10.68 4.96 -7.20
N PHE A 93 -11.63 4.64 -6.33
CA PHE A 93 -13.06 4.85 -6.63
C PHE A 93 -13.37 6.35 -6.86
N LEU A 94 -12.93 7.23 -5.96
CA LEU A 94 -13.21 8.66 -6.06
C LEU A 94 -12.50 9.35 -7.23
N GLY A 95 -11.28 8.90 -7.55
CA GLY A 95 -10.44 9.51 -8.57
C GLY A 95 -10.75 9.02 -9.97
N LEU A 96 -10.91 7.71 -10.12
CA LEU A 96 -10.96 7.03 -11.41
C LEU A 96 -12.27 6.29 -11.67
N GLY A 97 -13.15 6.16 -10.66
CA GLY A 97 -14.41 5.43 -10.80
C GLY A 97 -14.19 3.95 -11.13
N VAL A 98 -13.15 3.35 -10.55
CA VAL A 98 -12.79 1.94 -10.70
C VAL A 98 -13.03 1.19 -9.39
N GLU A 99 -13.60 -0.01 -9.49
CA GLU A 99 -13.82 -0.89 -8.37
C GLU A 99 -12.52 -1.54 -7.92
N THR A 100 -12.45 -1.86 -6.63
CA THR A 100 -11.31 -2.54 -6.03
C THR A 100 -11.74 -3.87 -5.42
N ILE A 101 -10.88 -4.88 -5.58
CA ILE A 101 -10.94 -6.13 -4.83
C ILE A 101 -9.79 -6.11 -3.81
N ILE A 102 -10.10 -6.21 -2.51
CA ILE A 102 -9.09 -6.48 -1.48
C ILE A 102 -8.89 -8.00 -1.39
N LEU A 103 -7.66 -8.44 -1.58
CA LEU A 103 -7.24 -9.84 -1.49
C LEU A 103 -6.50 -10.07 -0.16
N THR A 104 -7.00 -10.98 0.67
CA THR A 104 -6.48 -11.19 2.04
C THR A 104 -6.63 -12.64 2.49
N ASP A 105 -5.98 -13.06 3.57
CA ASP A 105 -6.14 -14.41 4.13
C ASP A 105 -7.55 -14.62 4.71
N ASN A 106 -8.07 -15.85 4.66
CA ASN A 106 -9.38 -16.22 5.21
C ASN A 106 -9.60 -15.73 6.65
N ASP A 107 -8.58 -15.82 7.48
CA ASP A 107 -8.66 -15.51 8.90
C ASP A 107 -8.73 -14.00 9.18
N TRP A 108 -8.53 -13.15 8.16
CA TRP A 108 -8.47 -11.70 8.27
C TRP A 108 -9.66 -10.99 7.60
N PHE A 109 -10.69 -11.77 7.25
CA PHE A 109 -11.89 -11.25 6.59
C PHE A 109 -12.60 -10.16 7.41
N GLU A 110 -12.85 -10.41 8.70
CA GLU A 110 -13.56 -9.47 9.57
C GLU A 110 -12.78 -8.17 9.78
N MET A 111 -11.46 -8.27 10.01
CA MET A 111 -10.57 -7.11 10.07
C MET A 111 -10.69 -6.28 8.79
N THR A 112 -10.62 -6.92 7.62
CA THR A 112 -10.69 -6.23 6.33
C THR A 112 -12.03 -5.53 6.11
N ILE A 113 -13.15 -6.16 6.51
CA ILE A 113 -14.48 -5.56 6.49
C ILE A 113 -14.53 -4.30 7.37
N GLY A 114 -14.02 -4.40 8.60
CA GLY A 114 -13.95 -3.29 9.55
C GLY A 114 -13.14 -2.12 9.00
N THR A 115 -11.93 -2.39 8.53
CA THR A 115 -11.02 -1.38 7.96
C THR A 115 -11.64 -0.68 6.75
N CYS A 116 -12.25 -1.43 5.82
CA CYS A 116 -12.95 -0.84 4.67
C CYS A 116 -14.13 0.07 5.09
N ARG A 117 -14.92 -0.34 6.09
CA ARG A 117 -15.96 0.53 6.67
C ARG A 117 -15.36 1.78 7.30
N GLY A 118 -14.21 1.66 7.96
CA GLY A 118 -13.40 2.75 8.53
C GLY A 118 -12.93 3.76 7.48
N ALA A 119 -12.55 3.30 6.29
CA ALA A 119 -12.25 4.16 5.14
C ALA A 119 -13.50 4.79 4.49
N GLY A 120 -14.71 4.46 4.93
CA GLY A 120 -15.96 4.99 4.38
C GLY A 120 -16.35 4.35 3.04
N LEU A 121 -15.95 3.09 2.85
CA LEU A 121 -16.39 2.20 1.78
C LEU A 121 -17.58 1.35 2.23
N ALA A 122 -18.27 0.75 1.26
CA ALA A 122 -19.32 -0.25 1.46
C ALA A 122 -18.78 -1.62 1.02
N PRO A 123 -18.29 -2.46 1.96
CA PRO A 123 -17.84 -3.80 1.62
C PRO A 123 -18.99 -4.65 1.11
N LEU A 124 -18.75 -5.33 -0.01
CA LEU A 124 -19.69 -6.24 -0.64
C LEU A 124 -19.09 -7.65 -0.69
N PRO A 125 -19.93 -8.70 -0.59
CA PRO A 125 -19.49 -10.07 -0.86
C PRO A 125 -18.86 -10.15 -2.25
N PHE A 126 -17.76 -10.91 -2.37
CA PHE A 126 -17.23 -11.23 -3.69
C PHE A 126 -18.24 -12.10 -4.46
N PRO A 127 -18.61 -11.73 -5.69
CA PRO A 127 -19.68 -12.41 -6.41
C PRO A 127 -19.25 -13.83 -6.84
N ASP A 128 -20.19 -14.78 -6.79
CA ASP A 128 -19.93 -16.18 -7.14
C ASP A 128 -19.48 -16.37 -8.60
N ASP A 129 -19.96 -15.50 -9.50
CA ASP A 129 -19.57 -15.49 -10.91
C ASP A 129 -18.21 -14.81 -11.15
N GLY A 130 -17.60 -14.21 -10.12
CA GLY A 130 -16.35 -13.46 -10.19
C GLY A 130 -16.46 -12.14 -10.95
N ILE A 131 -17.66 -11.69 -11.34
CA ILE A 131 -17.85 -10.47 -12.14
C ILE A 131 -18.17 -9.30 -11.21
N ILE A 132 -17.18 -8.43 -11.04
CA ILE A 132 -17.31 -7.18 -10.30
C ILE A 132 -18.18 -6.19 -11.07
N LYS A 133 -19.16 -5.59 -10.38
CA LYS A 133 -20.10 -4.63 -10.98
C LYS A 133 -20.09 -3.30 -10.22
N PRO A 134 -20.21 -2.16 -10.92
CA PRO A 134 -20.50 -0.89 -10.26
C PRO A 134 -21.83 -0.99 -9.53
N VAL A 135 -21.93 -0.30 -8.39
CA VAL A 135 -23.17 -0.17 -7.61
C VAL A 135 -23.44 1.31 -7.40
N ASP A 136 -24.57 1.78 -7.91
CA ASP A 136 -24.94 3.19 -7.82
C ASP A 136 -25.15 3.63 -6.36
N PHE A 137 -24.86 4.90 -6.09
CA PHE A 137 -25.08 5.60 -4.81
C PHE A 137 -24.28 5.09 -3.60
N VAL A 138 -23.40 4.11 -3.77
CA VAL A 138 -22.47 3.63 -2.73
C VAL A 138 -21.02 3.64 -3.24
N ARG A 139 -20.06 3.43 -2.33
CA ARG A 139 -18.64 3.27 -2.67
C ARG A 139 -18.26 1.79 -2.50
N PRO A 140 -18.56 0.92 -3.48
CA PRO A 140 -18.37 -0.52 -3.32
C PRO A 140 -16.88 -0.87 -3.21
N VAL A 141 -16.58 -1.83 -2.35
CA VAL A 141 -15.31 -2.55 -2.34
C VAL A 141 -15.60 -4.02 -2.16
N TYR A 142 -14.93 -4.87 -2.93
CA TYR A 142 -15.13 -6.31 -2.87
C TYR A 142 -13.99 -6.94 -2.09
N ILE A 143 -14.29 -7.94 -1.26
CA ILE A 143 -13.25 -8.63 -0.49
C ILE A 143 -13.22 -10.09 -0.93
N ARG A 144 -12.06 -10.53 -1.42
CA ARG A 144 -11.81 -11.93 -1.73
C ARG A 144 -10.78 -12.48 -0.75
N THR A 145 -11.15 -13.53 -0.05
CA THR A 145 -10.20 -14.21 0.85
C THR A 145 -9.49 -15.36 0.15
N VAL A 146 -8.31 -15.74 0.66
CA VAL A 146 -7.54 -16.91 0.21
C VAL A 146 -7.24 -17.86 1.37
N PRO A 147 -7.32 -19.19 1.16
CA PRO A 147 -6.83 -20.16 2.12
C PRO A 147 -5.31 -20.28 2.04
N LYS A 148 -4.71 -20.81 3.10
CA LYS A 148 -3.25 -20.98 3.21
C LYS A 148 -2.73 -22.23 2.50
N ASP A 149 -3.61 -23.12 2.05
CA ASP A 149 -3.21 -24.29 1.28
C ASP A 149 -2.94 -23.92 -0.18
N THR A 150 -1.96 -24.59 -0.78
CA THR A 150 -1.50 -24.32 -2.15
C THR A 150 -2.62 -24.44 -3.18
N SER A 151 -3.47 -25.45 -3.05
CA SER A 151 -4.49 -25.77 -4.06
C SER A 151 -5.62 -24.73 -4.10
N GLY A 152 -6.12 -24.34 -2.93
CA GLY A 152 -7.15 -23.32 -2.79
C GLY A 152 -6.63 -21.94 -3.17
N CYS A 153 -5.39 -21.61 -2.78
CA CYS A 153 -4.77 -20.36 -3.18
C CYS A 153 -4.60 -20.28 -4.71
N GLN A 154 -4.12 -21.34 -5.35
CA GLN A 154 -3.96 -21.39 -6.81
C GLN A 154 -5.31 -21.30 -7.55
N ALA A 155 -6.35 -21.97 -7.04
CA ALA A 155 -7.69 -21.90 -7.63
C ALA A 155 -8.24 -20.46 -7.60
N ILE A 156 -8.06 -19.75 -6.48
CA ILE A 156 -8.50 -18.35 -6.35
C ILE A 156 -7.66 -17.42 -7.20
N THR A 157 -6.33 -17.64 -7.28
CA THR A 157 -5.45 -16.89 -8.18
C THR A 157 -5.91 -16.98 -9.62
N ASN A 158 -6.13 -18.19 -10.13
CA ASN A 158 -6.57 -18.39 -11.52
C ASN A 158 -7.94 -17.75 -11.75
N ALA A 159 -8.91 -17.99 -10.87
CA ALA A 159 -10.24 -17.41 -10.99
C ALA A 159 -10.21 -15.87 -10.99
N LEU A 160 -9.45 -15.23 -10.09
CA LEU A 160 -9.33 -13.78 -10.05
C LEU A 160 -8.74 -13.23 -11.35
N LEU A 161 -7.62 -13.77 -11.82
CA LEU A 161 -6.93 -13.23 -12.99
C LEU A 161 -7.69 -13.50 -14.29
N ASP A 162 -8.24 -14.72 -14.45
CA ASP A 162 -8.89 -15.14 -15.68
C ASP A 162 -10.31 -14.54 -15.83
N VAL A 163 -11.04 -14.40 -14.72
CA VAL A 163 -12.43 -13.92 -14.74
C VAL A 163 -12.50 -12.40 -14.57
N THR A 164 -11.91 -11.87 -13.49
CA THR A 164 -12.03 -10.44 -13.17
C THR A 164 -11.22 -9.56 -14.12
N ARG A 165 -10.15 -10.13 -14.73
CA ARG A 165 -9.24 -9.46 -15.67
C ARG A 165 -8.84 -8.06 -15.17
N PRO A 166 -8.06 -7.97 -14.09
CA PRO A 166 -7.78 -6.70 -13.44
C PRO A 166 -6.89 -5.79 -14.29
N SER A 167 -7.01 -4.48 -14.06
CA SER A 167 -6.20 -3.45 -14.72
C SER A 167 -4.74 -3.49 -14.29
N LEU A 168 -4.55 -3.74 -12.99
CA LEU A 168 -3.26 -3.89 -12.32
C LEU A 168 -3.49 -4.56 -10.96
N VAL A 169 -2.40 -5.03 -10.36
CA VAL A 169 -2.38 -5.63 -9.02
C VAL A 169 -1.40 -4.87 -8.13
N ILE A 170 -1.75 -4.69 -6.85
CA ILE A 170 -0.94 -3.96 -5.87
C ILE A 170 -0.72 -4.85 -4.65
N ALA A 171 0.52 -4.99 -4.17
CA ALA A 171 0.81 -5.53 -2.84
C ALA A 171 1.10 -4.37 -1.87
N ILE A 172 0.52 -4.40 -0.67
CA ILE A 172 0.80 -3.43 0.40
C ILE A 172 0.97 -4.20 1.70
N GLU A 173 2.17 -4.16 2.27
CA GLU A 173 2.50 -4.87 3.52
C GLU A 173 2.04 -6.33 3.49
N ARG A 174 2.52 -7.03 2.46
CA ARG A 174 2.23 -8.45 2.26
C ARG A 174 3.54 -9.21 2.36
N PRO A 175 3.68 -10.27 3.19
CA PRO A 175 4.91 -11.06 3.22
C PRO A 175 5.29 -11.58 1.83
N GLY A 176 6.56 -11.43 1.47
CA GLY A 176 7.15 -11.98 0.25
C GLY A 176 8.09 -13.14 0.57
N ARG A 177 8.19 -14.11 -0.35
CA ARG A 177 9.15 -15.21 -0.22
C ARG A 177 10.57 -14.70 -0.33
N ASN A 178 11.47 -15.23 0.49
CA ASN A 178 12.90 -15.06 0.29
C ASN A 178 13.45 -15.96 -0.84
N ASP A 179 14.77 -15.95 -1.04
CA ASP A 179 15.46 -16.76 -2.06
C ASP A 179 15.42 -18.29 -1.84
N ARG A 180 14.72 -18.75 -0.79
CA ARG A 180 14.46 -20.16 -0.44
C ARG A 180 12.98 -20.52 -0.46
N ASP A 181 12.12 -19.68 -1.02
CA ASP A 181 10.66 -19.86 -1.03
C ASP A 181 10.04 -19.88 0.38
N LEU A 182 10.66 -19.20 1.35
CA LEU A 182 10.22 -19.14 2.74
C LEU A 182 9.80 -17.72 3.14
N TYR A 183 8.85 -17.63 4.07
CA TYR A 183 8.37 -16.37 4.63
C TYR A 183 8.94 -16.14 6.03
N HIS A 184 9.31 -14.89 6.30
CA HIS A 184 9.83 -14.45 7.58
C HIS A 184 9.31 -13.06 7.93
N GLY A 185 9.09 -12.81 9.22
CA GLY A 185 8.97 -11.45 9.72
C GLY A 185 10.34 -10.77 9.73
N LEU A 186 10.38 -9.44 9.84
CA LEU A 186 11.60 -8.63 9.76
C LEU A 186 12.68 -9.06 10.77
N GLY A 187 12.28 -9.48 11.98
CA GLY A 187 13.18 -10.02 13.01
C GLY A 187 13.77 -11.41 12.70
N GLY A 188 13.35 -12.04 11.61
CA GLY A 188 13.74 -13.37 11.18
C GLY A 188 12.83 -14.49 11.67
N ARG A 189 11.70 -14.20 12.33
CA ARG A 189 10.73 -15.21 12.79
C ARG A 189 10.13 -15.94 11.57
N PRO A 190 10.18 -17.28 11.50
CA PRO A 190 9.50 -18.03 10.45
C PRO A 190 7.99 -17.84 10.49
N LEU A 191 7.35 -17.69 9.32
CA LEU A 191 5.91 -17.50 9.18
C LEU A 191 5.21 -18.73 8.57
N ASP A 192 5.78 -19.92 8.71
CA ASP A 192 5.27 -21.16 8.12
C ASP A 192 3.80 -21.40 8.55
N GLY A 193 2.91 -21.56 7.58
CA GLY A 193 1.48 -21.78 7.83
C GLY A 193 0.71 -20.56 8.36
N MET A 194 1.34 -19.38 8.47
CA MET A 194 0.68 -18.15 8.93
C MET A 194 0.10 -17.31 7.79
N VAL A 195 0.62 -17.46 6.58
CA VAL A 195 0.17 -16.72 5.38
C VAL A 195 -0.11 -17.63 4.20
N ALA A 196 -1.09 -17.23 3.39
CA ALA A 196 -1.29 -17.75 2.06
C ALA A 196 -0.14 -17.33 1.14
N ASP A 197 0.28 -18.24 0.27
CA ASP A 197 1.26 -17.93 -0.76
C ASP A 197 0.64 -17.00 -1.82
N LEU A 198 0.84 -15.70 -1.66
CA LEU A 198 0.42 -14.74 -2.68
C LEU A 198 1.52 -14.41 -3.68
N ASP A 199 2.78 -14.84 -3.48
CA ASP A 199 3.82 -14.72 -4.52
C ASP A 199 3.36 -15.37 -5.82
N GLN A 200 2.71 -16.56 -5.75
CA GLN A 200 2.16 -17.18 -6.96
C GLN A 200 1.12 -16.32 -7.69
N PHE A 201 0.32 -15.52 -6.98
CA PHE A 201 -0.68 -14.64 -7.58
C PHE A 201 0.00 -13.55 -8.40
N PHE A 202 1.01 -12.90 -7.82
CA PHE A 202 1.73 -11.82 -8.48
C PHE A 202 2.67 -12.32 -9.58
N LEU A 203 3.31 -13.47 -9.42
CA LEU A 203 4.07 -14.12 -10.49
C LEU A 203 3.15 -14.50 -11.67
N ARG A 204 1.94 -15.01 -11.40
CA ARG A 204 0.95 -15.30 -12.43
C ARG A 204 0.44 -14.02 -13.11
N ALA A 205 0.18 -12.96 -12.36
CA ALA A 205 -0.20 -11.65 -12.90
C ALA A 205 0.88 -11.09 -13.85
N LYS A 206 2.16 -11.13 -13.44
CA LYS A 206 3.30 -10.76 -14.30
C LYS A 206 3.38 -11.62 -15.55
N ALA A 207 3.20 -12.94 -15.43
CA ALA A 207 3.18 -13.85 -16.59
C ALA A 207 2.03 -13.51 -17.57
N ALA A 208 0.91 -13.01 -17.06
CA ALA A 208 -0.23 -12.50 -17.83
C ALA A 208 -0.05 -11.04 -18.30
N LYS A 209 1.10 -10.41 -18.03
CA LYS A 209 1.42 -9.01 -18.35
C LYS A 209 0.47 -7.99 -17.69
N ILE A 210 -0.07 -8.35 -16.53
CA ILE A 210 -0.82 -7.43 -15.67
C ILE A 210 0.19 -6.71 -14.79
N PRO A 211 0.26 -5.36 -14.81
CA PRO A 211 1.24 -4.61 -14.03
C PRO A 211 1.12 -4.88 -12.54
N PHE A 212 2.27 -5.07 -11.89
CA PHE A 212 2.40 -5.31 -10.47
C PHE A 212 3.13 -4.15 -9.77
N LEU A 213 2.40 -3.42 -8.92
CA LEU A 213 2.94 -2.41 -8.01
C LEU A 213 3.08 -2.98 -6.60
N ALA A 214 4.09 -2.55 -5.85
CA ALA A 214 4.24 -2.92 -4.45
C ALA A 214 4.57 -1.73 -3.55
N ILE A 215 4.17 -1.84 -2.28
CA ILE A 215 4.51 -0.92 -1.20
C ILE A 215 5.03 -1.77 -0.03
N GLY A 216 6.23 -1.44 0.47
CA GLY A 216 6.90 -2.11 1.58
C GLY A 216 7.84 -1.16 2.32
N ASP A 217 8.21 -1.51 3.55
CA ASP A 217 9.00 -0.67 4.44
C ASP A 217 10.20 -1.37 5.11
N GLY A 218 10.18 -2.71 5.20
CA GLY A 218 11.16 -3.52 5.91
C GLY A 218 12.10 -4.33 5.01
N GLY A 219 11.61 -4.75 3.85
CA GLY A 219 12.34 -5.54 2.85
C GLY A 219 11.95 -7.01 2.78
N ASN A 220 11.10 -7.49 3.68
CA ASN A 220 10.51 -8.84 3.68
C ASN A 220 9.12 -8.85 3.03
N GLU A 221 8.68 -7.71 2.49
CA GLU A 221 7.40 -7.58 1.80
C GLU A 221 7.53 -7.96 0.33
N LEU A 222 6.47 -8.55 -0.18
CA LEU A 222 6.28 -8.93 -1.56
C LEU A 222 6.44 -7.71 -2.47
N GLY A 223 7.37 -7.82 -3.43
CA GLY A 223 7.74 -6.74 -4.33
C GLY A 223 9.08 -6.10 -4.00
N MET A 224 9.55 -6.20 -2.75
CA MET A 224 10.86 -5.70 -2.32
C MET A 224 12.05 -6.40 -2.98
N GLY A 225 11.82 -7.48 -3.73
CA GLY A 225 12.84 -8.12 -4.57
C GLY A 225 13.51 -7.18 -5.57
N VAL A 226 12.91 -6.01 -5.88
CA VAL A 226 13.56 -4.94 -6.66
C VAL A 226 14.88 -4.48 -6.03
N ILE A 227 14.97 -4.47 -4.69
CA ILE A 227 16.14 -4.03 -3.92
C ILE A 227 16.70 -5.15 -2.99
N GLY A 228 16.31 -6.40 -3.24
CA GLY A 228 16.62 -7.55 -2.37
C GLY A 228 18.12 -7.75 -2.13
N GLU A 229 18.96 -7.52 -3.15
CA GLU A 229 20.42 -7.66 -3.03
C GLU A 229 21.05 -6.48 -2.29
N GLU A 230 20.57 -5.26 -2.51
CA GLU A 230 21.01 -4.06 -1.78
C GLU A 230 20.71 -4.19 -0.29
N LEU A 231 19.52 -4.69 0.08
CA LEU A 231 19.12 -4.90 1.47
C LEU A 231 20.13 -5.77 2.23
N LYS A 232 20.67 -6.82 1.60
CA LYS A 232 21.67 -7.73 2.20
C LYS A 232 22.98 -7.01 2.56
N SER A 233 23.26 -5.83 2.01
CA SER A 233 24.47 -5.05 2.29
C SER A 233 24.39 -4.21 3.56
N PHE A 234 23.18 -3.87 4.03
CA PHE A 234 23.00 -2.97 5.17
C PHE A 234 21.98 -3.44 6.21
N SER A 235 21.19 -4.49 5.93
CA SER A 235 20.31 -5.17 6.88
C SER A 235 20.84 -6.58 7.17
N PRO A 236 21.37 -6.87 8.38
CA PRO A 236 21.88 -8.19 8.71
C PRO A 236 20.85 -9.31 8.54
N LYS A 237 19.58 -9.05 8.92
CA LYS A 237 18.48 -10.00 8.78
C LYS A 237 18.10 -10.27 7.33
N ALA A 238 18.27 -9.30 6.44
CA ALA A 238 18.06 -9.49 5.00
C ALA A 238 18.96 -10.59 4.42
N LYS A 239 20.17 -10.77 4.98
CA LYS A 239 21.11 -11.83 4.58
C LYS A 239 20.92 -13.14 5.35
N ASP A 240 20.61 -13.06 6.64
CA ASP A 240 20.47 -14.22 7.51
C ASP A 240 19.37 -14.02 8.55
N SER A 241 18.31 -14.82 8.46
CA SER A 241 17.19 -14.80 9.41
C SER A 241 17.61 -15.22 10.82
N GLY A 242 18.75 -15.90 10.97
CA GLY A 242 19.20 -16.53 12.21
C GLY A 242 18.67 -17.97 12.38
N HIS A 243 18.02 -18.53 11.36
CA HIS A 243 17.49 -19.89 11.38
C HIS A 243 18.24 -20.77 10.36
N PRO A 244 18.91 -21.86 10.81
CA PRO A 244 19.70 -22.71 9.93
C PRO A 244 18.94 -23.21 8.70
N GLY A 245 19.55 -23.05 7.52
CA GLY A 245 19.00 -23.51 6.24
C GLY A 245 17.88 -22.64 5.65
N ARG A 246 17.46 -21.56 6.32
CA ARG A 246 16.33 -20.73 5.87
C ARG A 246 16.70 -19.47 5.08
N GLY A 247 17.98 -19.13 4.98
CA GLY A 247 18.42 -17.89 4.32
C GLY A 247 18.06 -16.63 5.12
N GLY A 248 18.03 -15.48 4.43
CA GLY A 248 17.68 -14.17 4.98
C GLY A 248 16.20 -13.82 4.84
N VAL A 249 15.80 -12.64 5.32
CA VAL A 249 14.40 -12.17 5.25
C VAL A 249 14.09 -11.36 3.98
N ALA A 250 15.10 -10.99 3.18
CA ALA A 250 14.86 -10.21 1.96
C ALA A 250 13.93 -10.95 1.00
N ALA A 251 12.82 -10.32 0.64
CA ALA A 251 11.91 -10.87 -0.37
C ALA A 251 12.62 -10.94 -1.74
N ALA A 252 12.34 -11.99 -2.49
CA ALA A 252 12.93 -12.28 -3.79
C ALA A 252 12.00 -11.88 -4.95
N THR A 253 10.69 -11.93 -4.75
CA THR A 253 9.73 -11.55 -5.79
C THR A 253 9.73 -10.03 -6.00
N ALA A 254 10.10 -9.59 -7.20
CA ALA A 254 10.21 -8.18 -7.57
C ALA A 254 8.94 -7.65 -8.24
N ALA A 255 8.46 -6.50 -7.77
CA ALA A 255 7.42 -5.73 -8.43
C ALA A 255 7.90 -5.16 -9.78
N ASP A 256 6.95 -4.73 -10.62
CA ASP A 256 7.29 -3.92 -11.79
C ASP A 256 7.57 -2.47 -11.40
N HIS A 257 6.94 -2.01 -10.30
CA HIS A 257 7.17 -0.71 -9.70
C HIS A 257 7.05 -0.79 -8.18
N LEU A 258 8.07 -0.33 -7.46
CA LEU A 258 8.15 -0.39 -6.00
C LEU A 258 8.05 1.02 -5.40
N ILE A 259 7.23 1.16 -4.36
CA ILE A 259 7.21 2.32 -3.45
C ILE A 259 7.76 1.84 -2.12
N VAL A 260 8.69 2.61 -1.54
CA VAL A 260 9.19 2.37 -0.18
C VAL A 260 8.85 3.55 0.71
N SER A 261 8.50 3.27 1.96
CA SER A 261 8.16 4.27 2.96
C SER A 261 8.57 3.78 4.35
N ASN A 262 8.55 4.65 5.35
CA ASN A 262 8.88 4.24 6.73
C ASN A 262 7.84 3.29 7.36
N VAL A 263 6.60 3.37 6.89
CA VAL A 263 5.46 2.49 7.21
C VAL A 263 4.69 2.27 5.90
N SER A 264 4.23 1.08 5.54
CA SER A 264 3.59 0.81 4.25
C SER A 264 2.28 1.57 4.02
N ASN A 265 1.47 1.76 5.06
CA ASN A 265 0.29 2.65 5.04
C ASN A 265 0.66 4.08 4.65
N TRP A 266 1.87 4.52 5.03
CA TRP A 266 2.37 5.84 4.67
C TRP A 266 2.66 5.89 3.18
N GLY A 267 3.31 4.87 2.62
CA GLY A 267 3.52 4.71 1.18
C GLY A 267 2.21 4.71 0.38
N ALA A 268 1.18 4.03 0.88
CA ALA A 268 -0.16 4.08 0.31
C ALA A 268 -0.75 5.50 0.36
N THR A 269 -0.58 6.21 1.47
CA THR A 269 -0.96 7.62 1.62
C THR A 269 -0.22 8.52 0.62
N GLY A 270 1.08 8.31 0.41
CA GLY A 270 1.86 9.01 -0.61
C GLY A 270 1.34 8.76 -2.03
N LEU A 271 0.98 7.52 -2.35
CA LEU A 271 0.36 7.16 -3.62
C LEU A 271 -1.01 7.83 -3.81
N ILE A 272 -1.84 7.90 -2.75
CA ILE A 272 -3.12 8.62 -2.75
C ILE A 272 -2.91 10.12 -2.97
N ALA A 273 -1.92 10.71 -2.30
CA ALA A 273 -1.52 12.10 -2.47
C ALA A 273 -1.06 12.38 -3.90
N ALA A 274 -0.26 11.48 -4.48
CA ALA A 274 0.18 11.56 -5.87
C ALA A 274 -1.00 11.47 -6.85
N LEU A 275 -1.93 10.53 -6.67
CA LEU A 275 -3.17 10.43 -7.46
C LEU A 275 -4.01 11.72 -7.37
N SER A 276 -4.19 12.25 -6.16
CA SER A 276 -4.91 13.51 -5.91
C SER A 276 -4.29 14.69 -6.64
N ALA A 277 -2.96 14.82 -6.59
CA ALA A 277 -2.22 15.87 -7.27
C ALA A 277 -2.22 15.71 -8.79
N LEU A 278 -1.94 14.50 -9.28
CA LEU A 278 -1.85 14.18 -10.70
C LEU A 278 -3.19 14.41 -11.42
N LEU A 279 -4.29 14.02 -10.79
CA LEU A 279 -5.66 14.22 -11.30
C LEU A 279 -6.20 15.62 -10.99
N GLU A 280 -5.44 16.46 -10.28
CA GLU A 280 -5.82 17.80 -9.83
C GLU A 280 -7.17 17.80 -9.10
N LYS A 281 -7.42 16.76 -8.30
CA LYS A 281 -8.68 16.51 -7.60
C LYS A 281 -8.45 16.30 -6.10
N PRO A 282 -8.41 17.38 -5.30
CA PRO A 282 -8.06 17.34 -3.87
C PRO A 282 -8.96 16.44 -3.01
N SER A 283 -10.21 16.21 -3.45
CA SER A 283 -11.18 15.38 -2.76
C SER A 283 -10.83 13.87 -2.76
N ILE A 284 -9.86 13.46 -3.58
CA ILE A 284 -9.32 12.08 -3.58
C ILE A 284 -8.55 11.81 -2.29
N PHE A 285 -7.73 12.76 -1.86
CA PHE A 285 -6.95 12.58 -0.64
C PHE A 285 -7.92 12.50 0.56
N HIS A 286 -7.60 11.71 1.58
CA HIS A 286 -8.36 11.59 2.83
C HIS A 286 -7.80 12.56 3.89
N ASP A 287 -8.61 12.91 4.89
CA ASP A 287 -8.20 13.79 5.99
C ASP A 287 -7.81 12.97 7.22
N GLY A 288 -7.25 13.64 8.22
CA GLY A 288 -6.77 12.97 9.43
C GLY A 288 -7.88 12.29 10.23
N ASP A 289 -9.11 12.81 10.20
CA ASP A 289 -10.24 12.19 10.90
C ASP A 289 -10.61 10.86 10.26
N LEU A 290 -10.62 10.78 8.91
CA LEU A 290 -10.87 9.54 8.21
C LEU A 290 -9.72 8.53 8.40
N GLU A 291 -8.47 8.99 8.42
CA GLU A 291 -7.30 8.17 8.73
C GLU A 291 -7.45 7.48 10.09
N ARG A 292 -7.66 8.30 11.14
CA ARG A 292 -7.85 7.82 12.50
C ARG A 292 -9.01 6.84 12.61
N ARG A 293 -10.16 7.17 12.02
CA ARG A 293 -11.33 6.29 12.00
C ARG A 293 -11.02 4.94 11.34
N CYS A 294 -10.21 4.94 10.27
CA CYS A 294 -9.81 3.72 9.58
C CYS A 294 -8.95 2.82 10.48
N ILE A 295 -7.93 3.39 11.13
CA ILE A 295 -7.06 2.69 12.09
C ILE A 295 -7.87 2.12 13.26
N GLU A 296 -8.71 2.94 13.89
CA GLU A 296 -9.55 2.52 15.02
C GLU A 296 -10.50 1.37 14.63
N GLN A 297 -11.05 1.38 13.41
CA GLN A 297 -11.89 0.28 12.91
C GLN A 297 -11.09 -0.98 12.57
N CYS A 298 -9.87 -0.85 12.04
CA CYS A 298 -8.99 -2.00 11.81
C CYS A 298 -8.73 -2.76 13.11
N VAL A 299 -8.35 -2.04 14.16
CA VAL A 299 -8.11 -2.59 15.50
C VAL A 299 -9.38 -3.17 16.12
N SER A 300 -10.51 -2.44 16.02
CA SER A 300 -11.80 -2.91 16.55
C SER A 300 -12.28 -4.23 15.94
N PHE A 301 -11.77 -4.60 14.76
CA PHE A 301 -12.10 -5.84 14.05
C PHE A 301 -10.95 -6.85 14.04
N GLY A 302 -9.97 -6.68 14.93
CA GLY A 302 -8.96 -7.70 15.23
C GLY A 302 -7.55 -7.42 14.70
N GLY A 303 -7.32 -6.25 14.09
CA GLY A 303 -5.97 -5.78 13.78
C GLY A 303 -5.16 -5.46 15.04
N VAL A 304 -3.83 -5.63 14.98
CA VAL A 304 -2.90 -5.26 16.05
C VAL A 304 -1.79 -4.36 15.53
N ASP A 305 -1.24 -3.51 16.40
CA ASP A 305 -0.06 -2.73 16.07
C ASP A 305 1.16 -3.66 15.92
N GLY A 306 1.89 -3.54 14.80
CA GLY A 306 3.03 -4.38 14.45
C GLY A 306 4.25 -4.21 15.36
N MET A 307 4.37 -3.06 16.05
CA MET A 307 5.49 -2.80 16.95
C MET A 307 5.20 -3.23 18.40
N PHE A 308 3.99 -2.96 18.89
CA PHE A 308 3.55 -3.25 20.25
C PHE A 308 2.87 -4.62 20.39
N MET A 309 2.54 -5.28 19.27
CA MET A 309 1.92 -6.61 19.23
C MET A 309 0.57 -6.66 19.99
N GLY A 310 -0.16 -5.54 20.00
CA GLY A 310 -1.39 -5.37 20.77
C GLY A 310 -2.46 -4.59 20.01
N PRO A 311 -3.74 -4.69 20.42
CA PRO A 311 -4.85 -3.99 19.78
C PRO A 311 -4.89 -2.51 20.20
N GLU A 312 -3.76 -1.82 20.03
CA GLU A 312 -3.64 -0.39 20.23
C GLU A 312 -4.06 0.32 18.93
N PRO A 313 -4.82 1.43 18.98
CA PRO A 313 -5.13 2.24 17.81
C PRO A 313 -3.87 2.97 17.32
N ALA A 314 -2.98 2.22 16.70
CA ALA A 314 -1.67 2.63 16.22
C ALA A 314 -1.31 1.82 14.96
N VAL A 315 -0.30 2.29 14.24
CA VAL A 315 0.36 1.56 13.16
C VAL A 315 1.87 1.75 13.37
N ASP A 316 2.62 0.66 13.48
CA ASP A 316 4.05 0.62 13.75
C ASP A 316 4.50 1.51 14.92
N GLY A 317 3.68 1.50 15.97
CA GLY A 317 3.92 2.25 17.19
C GLY A 317 3.54 3.73 17.13
N ILE A 318 3.08 4.21 15.97
CA ILE A 318 2.62 5.58 15.78
C ILE A 318 1.12 5.60 16.06
N SER A 319 0.70 6.39 17.05
CA SER A 319 -0.72 6.44 17.45
C SER A 319 -1.62 6.99 16.33
N ALA A 320 -2.89 6.55 16.29
CA ALA A 320 -3.86 7.04 15.31
C ALA A 320 -4.07 8.57 15.35
N ALA A 321 -3.88 9.19 16.53
CA ALA A 321 -3.93 10.64 16.68
C ALA A 321 -2.73 11.33 16.00
N GLU A 322 -1.54 10.73 16.08
CA GLU A 322 -0.36 11.21 15.40
C GLU A 322 -0.47 11.03 13.88
N TRP A 323 -0.94 9.87 13.41
CA TRP A 323 -1.30 9.63 12.00
C TRP A 323 -2.23 10.71 11.43
N ALA A 324 -3.30 11.04 12.16
CA ALA A 324 -4.22 12.10 11.76
C ALA A 324 -3.51 13.46 11.57
N GLY A 325 -2.58 13.79 12.47
CA GLY A 325 -1.76 15.00 12.39
C GLY A 325 -0.81 15.00 11.19
N LEU A 326 -0.16 13.86 10.91
CA LEU A 326 0.74 13.68 9.78
C LEU A 326 -0.01 13.83 8.44
N VAL A 327 -1.14 13.15 8.27
CA VAL A 327 -2.00 13.26 7.08
C VAL A 327 -2.48 14.70 6.88
N THR A 328 -2.93 15.35 7.95
CA THR A 328 -3.36 16.76 7.90
C THR A 328 -2.23 17.68 7.46
N THR A 329 -1.01 17.42 7.95
CA THR A 329 0.19 18.19 7.60
C THR A 329 0.57 18.02 6.13
N LEU A 330 0.59 16.78 5.62
CA LEU A 330 0.86 16.49 4.22
C LEU A 330 -0.19 17.15 3.32
N ARG A 331 -1.49 16.96 3.62
CA ARG A 331 -2.59 17.60 2.89
C ARG A 331 -2.42 19.11 2.79
N ASN A 332 -2.22 19.79 3.92
CA ASN A 332 -2.08 21.25 3.93
C ASN A 332 -0.83 21.72 3.16
N THR A 333 0.24 20.93 3.19
CA THR A 333 1.44 21.21 2.38
C THR A 333 1.13 21.10 0.90
N LEU A 334 0.43 20.05 0.46
CA LEU A 334 0.03 19.92 -0.94
C LEU A 334 -0.91 21.03 -1.41
N GLU A 335 -1.85 21.48 -0.57
CA GLU A 335 -2.73 22.62 -0.89
C GLU A 335 -1.92 23.90 -1.12
N ARG A 336 -0.90 24.16 -0.28
CA ARG A 336 0.04 25.29 -0.47
C ARG A 336 0.81 25.15 -1.78
N LEU A 337 1.40 23.98 -2.03
CA LEU A 337 2.16 23.72 -3.26
C LEU A 337 1.29 23.85 -4.51
N ALA A 338 0.00 23.56 -4.37
CA ALA A 338 -0.98 23.65 -5.43
C ALA A 338 -1.50 25.08 -5.68
N GLY A 339 -1.24 26.03 -4.78
CA GLY A 339 -1.78 27.40 -4.84
C GLY A 339 -3.24 27.49 -4.40
N ARG A 340 -3.73 26.53 -3.61
CA ARG A 340 -5.14 26.43 -3.15
C ARG A 340 -5.35 27.01 -1.75
N VAL A 341 -4.46 27.91 -1.33
CA VAL A 341 -4.53 28.56 -0.01
C VAL A 341 -5.05 29.98 -0.15
N THR A 342 -5.99 30.33 0.72
CA THR A 342 -6.60 31.65 0.78
C THR A 342 -5.81 32.58 1.68
N GLY A 343 -5.37 33.72 1.14
CA GLY A 343 -4.68 34.76 1.91
C GLY A 343 -5.66 35.60 2.75
N TRP A 344 -5.13 36.49 3.60
CA TRP A 344 -5.95 37.37 4.46
C TRP A 344 -6.91 38.29 3.68
N LYS A 345 -6.65 38.51 2.39
CA LYS A 345 -7.51 39.29 1.48
C LYS A 345 -8.68 38.50 0.91
N GLY A 346 -8.76 37.18 1.15
CA GLY A 346 -9.78 36.30 0.58
C GLY A 346 -9.43 35.73 -0.80
N ASP A 347 -8.29 36.12 -1.39
CA ASP A 347 -7.83 35.59 -2.67
C ASP A 347 -7.14 34.24 -2.49
N SER A 348 -7.29 33.33 -3.46
CA SER A 348 -6.55 32.05 -3.51
C SER A 348 -5.40 32.15 -4.51
N GLY A 349 -4.25 31.58 -4.20
CA GLY A 349 -3.11 31.59 -5.11
C GLY A 349 -1.84 30.98 -4.52
N ASP A 350 -0.78 30.99 -5.33
CA ASP A 350 0.57 30.67 -4.87
C ASP A 350 1.20 31.91 -4.24
N TRP A 351 1.29 31.91 -2.91
CA TRP A 351 1.82 33.02 -2.12
C TRP A 351 3.32 32.91 -1.85
N ARG A 352 3.96 31.84 -2.31
CA ARG A 352 5.41 31.72 -2.25
C ARG A 352 5.95 32.72 -3.26
N GLN A 353 6.66 33.76 -2.80
CA GLN A 353 7.28 34.79 -3.65
C GLN A 353 8.48 34.19 -4.43
N LEU A 354 8.23 33.10 -5.16
CA LEU A 354 9.21 32.37 -5.96
C LEU A 354 9.33 33.14 -7.28
N THR A 355 10.28 34.06 -7.31
CA THR A 355 10.73 34.78 -8.51
C THR A 355 11.35 33.84 -9.53
#